data_AF-A0A1V9Y105-F1
#
_entry.id   AF-A0A1V9Y105-F1
#
_cell.length_a   1.000
_cell.length_b   1.000
_cell.length_c   1.000
_cell.angle_alpha   90.00
_cell.angle_beta   90.00
_cell.angle_gamma   90.00
#
_symmetry.space_group_name_H-M   'P 1'
#
loop_
_entity.id
_entity.type
_entity.pdbx_description
1 polymer ?
#
loop_
_entity_poly.entity_id
_entity_poly.type
_entity_poly.pdbx_seq_one_letter_code
_entity_poly.pdbx_strand_id
1 'polypeptide(L)'
;RLLVVTAHPDDESMFFGPLIVNEVERGTEVYLLCLSTGDYYREGSRRKAELLNACRALGIPAGNITVIQHGLLPDNPKKRWNDRLVANLIYKYVTSLNCD
;
A
#
# COMPACT_ATOMS: atom_id res chain seq x y z
N ARG A 1 -0.80 13.56 9.05
CA ARG A 1 -1.20 12.49 8.10
C ARG A 1 -0.03 11.55 7.96
N LEU A 2 -0.28 10.25 7.76
CA LEU A 2 0.77 9.27 7.52
C LEU A 2 0.45 8.52 6.22
N LEU A 3 1.40 8.47 5.28
CA LEU A 3 1.32 7.61 4.11
C LEU A 3 2.28 6.43 4.29
N VAL A 4 1.73 5.21 4.37
CA VAL A 4 2.50 3.97 4.33
C VAL A 4 2.57 3.50 2.88
N VAL A 5 3.77 3.25 2.37
CA VAL A 5 3.98 2.74 1.00
C VAL A 5 4.53 1.33 1.09
N THR A 6 3.84 0.37 0.47
CA THR A 6 4.23 -1.05 0.46
C THR A 6 4.35 -1.59 -0.96
N ALA A 7 5.10 -2.68 -1.12
CA ALA A 7 5.26 -3.32 -2.42
C ALA A 7 4.11 -4.30 -2.70
N HIS A 8 3.72 -5.09 -1.69
CA HIS A 8 2.76 -6.18 -1.84
C HIS A 8 1.66 -6.17 -0.75
N PRO A 9 0.52 -6.85 -1.02
CA PRO A 9 -0.51 -7.15 -0.02
C PRO A 9 -0.06 -8.10 1.09
N ASP A 10 0.31 -7.58 2.27
CA ASP A 10 0.80 -8.29 3.48
C ASP A 10 1.87 -7.47 4.20
N ASP A 11 2.70 -6.76 3.44
CA ASP A 11 3.77 -5.88 3.93
C ASP A 11 3.29 -4.88 5.01
N GLU A 12 2.05 -4.38 4.88
CA GLU A 12 1.46 -3.44 5.85
C GLU A 12 1.27 -4.08 7.22
N SER A 13 0.88 -5.36 7.25
CA SER A 13 0.66 -6.12 8.47
C SER A 13 1.98 -6.68 9.00
N MET A 14 2.87 -7.14 8.11
CA MET A 14 4.14 -7.79 8.46
C MET A 14 5.16 -6.80 9.02
N PHE A 15 5.28 -5.61 8.42
CA PHE A 15 6.33 -4.65 8.77
C PHE A 15 5.81 -3.41 9.49
N PHE A 16 4.58 -2.99 9.22
CA PHE A 16 4.04 -1.71 9.69
C PHE A 16 2.84 -1.84 10.65
N GLY A 17 2.37 -3.05 10.95
CA GLY A 17 1.16 -3.26 11.75
C GLY A 17 1.16 -2.48 13.07
N PRO A 18 2.20 -2.62 13.92
CA PRO A 18 2.28 -1.86 15.17
C PRO A 18 2.34 -0.34 14.98
N LEU A 19 3.04 0.14 13.94
CA LEU A 19 3.11 1.57 13.63
C LEU A 19 1.72 2.10 13.24
N ILE A 20 1.03 1.41 12.33
CA ILE A 20 -0.29 1.80 11.83
C ILE A 20 -1.28 1.88 13.00
N VAL A 21 -1.35 0.84 13.84
CA VAL A 21 -2.27 0.81 14.98
C VAL A 21 -1.99 1.96 15.94
N ASN A 22 -0.74 2.18 16.34
CA ASN A 22 -0.38 3.28 17.24
C ASN A 22 -0.74 4.66 16.65
N GLU A 23 -0.55 4.87 15.34
CA GLU A 23 -0.89 6.14 14.70
C GLU A 23 -2.40 6.34 14.57
N VAL A 24 -3.16 5.29 14.24
CA VAL A 24 -4.62 5.32 14.24
C VAL A 24 -5.16 5.63 15.65
N GLU A 25 -4.62 5.01 16.69
CA GLU A 25 -5.00 5.26 18.09
C GLU A 25 -4.71 6.70 18.54
N ARG A 26 -3.68 7.34 17.97
CA ARG A 26 -3.36 8.76 18.19
C ARG A 26 -4.27 9.72 17.42
N GLY A 27 -5.15 9.20 16.58
CA GLY A 27 -6.01 9.99 15.70
C GLY A 27 -5.29 10.50 14.44
N THR A 28 -4.12 9.96 14.12
CA THR A 28 -3.43 10.27 12.85
C THR A 28 -4.25 9.70 11.69
N GLU A 29 -4.51 10.53 10.68
CA GLU A 29 -5.11 10.06 9.44
C GLU A 29 -4.07 9.26 8.63
N VAL A 30 -4.24 7.94 8.61
CA VAL A 30 -3.35 6.98 7.93
C VAL A 30 -3.88 6.64 6.54
N TYR A 31 -2.98 6.58 5.57
CA TYR A 31 -3.19 6.18 4.18
C TYR A 31 -2.24 5.03 3.82
N LEU A 32 -2.70 4.12 2.97
CA LEU A 32 -1.89 3.03 2.44
C LEU A 32 -1.83 3.10 0.90
N LEU A 33 -0.62 3.08 0.36
CA LEU A 33 -0.33 2.90 -1.06
C LEU A 33 0.41 1.59 -1.27
N CYS A 34 -0.27 0.57 -1.79
CA CYS A 34 0.34 -0.70 -2.18
C CYS A 34 0.65 -0.68 -3.68
N LEU A 35 1.92 -0.88 -4.05
CA LEU A 35 2.41 -0.68 -5.42
C LEU A 35 2.12 -1.85 -6.37
N SER A 36 1.59 -2.97 -5.88
CA SER A 36 1.16 -4.10 -6.69
C SER A 36 -0.04 -4.81 -6.08
N THR A 37 -0.71 -5.66 -6.85
CA THR A 37 -1.78 -6.54 -6.35
C THR A 37 -1.26 -7.86 -5.77
N GLY A 38 0.07 -8.07 -5.70
CA GLY A 38 0.62 -9.33 -5.20
C GLY A 38 0.36 -10.54 -6.12
N ASP A 39 0.30 -10.33 -7.43
CA ASP A 39 -0.21 -11.31 -8.40
C ASP A 39 0.80 -12.37 -8.87
N TYR A 40 1.91 -12.59 -8.17
CA TYR A 40 2.93 -13.56 -8.60
C TYR A 40 2.36 -14.97 -8.84
N TYR A 41 1.44 -15.42 -7.98
CA TYR A 41 0.75 -16.71 -8.10
C TYR A 41 -0.61 -16.64 -8.83
N ARG A 42 -0.91 -15.53 -9.53
CA ARG A 42 -2.23 -15.26 -10.15
C ARG A 42 -3.39 -15.13 -9.14
N GLU A 43 -3.08 -14.67 -7.94
CA GLU A 43 -4.02 -14.53 -6.82
C GLU A 43 -4.34 -13.08 -6.47
N GLY A 44 -4.02 -12.13 -7.34
CA GLY A 44 -4.07 -10.69 -7.04
C GLY A 44 -5.46 -10.19 -6.63
N SER A 45 -6.53 -10.76 -7.18
CA SER A 45 -7.91 -10.43 -6.76
C SER A 45 -8.18 -10.86 -5.31
N ARG A 46 -7.72 -12.06 -4.91
CA ARG A 46 -7.87 -12.56 -3.54
C ARG A 46 -7.02 -11.73 -2.58
N ARG A 47 -5.74 -11.53 -2.92
CA ARG A 47 -4.79 -10.76 -2.10
C ARG A 47 -5.18 -9.30 -1.92
N LYS A 48 -5.77 -8.67 -2.94
CA LYS A 48 -6.36 -7.33 -2.79
C LYS A 48 -7.51 -7.31 -1.78
N ALA A 49 -8.37 -8.33 -1.78
CA ALA A 49 -9.45 -8.44 -0.81
C ALA A 49 -8.92 -8.69 0.61
N GLU A 50 -7.90 -9.54 0.75
CA GLU A 50 -7.18 -9.79 2.00
C GLU A 50 -6.57 -8.50 2.55
N LEU A 51 -5.87 -7.72 1.72
CA LEU A 51 -5.31 -6.41 2.09
C LEU A 51 -6.36 -5.44 2.64
N LEU A 52 -7.49 -5.31 1.95
CA LEU A 52 -8.58 -4.43 2.39
C LEU A 52 -9.15 -4.88 3.74
N ASN A 53 -9.24 -6.18 3.99
CA ASN A 53 -9.67 -6.73 5.27
C ASN A 53 -8.64 -6.51 6.38
N ALA A 54 -7.35 -6.71 6.08
CA ALA A 54 -6.26 -6.46 7.01
C ALA A 54 -6.20 -4.98 7.41
N CYS A 55 -6.26 -4.07 6.44
CA CYS A 55 -6.30 -2.64 6.68
C CYS A 55 -7.51 -2.21 7.52
N ARG A 56 -8.68 -2.83 7.31
CA ARG A 56 -9.85 -2.60 8.16
C ARG A 56 -9.58 -3.00 9.61
N ALA A 57 -8.91 -4.13 9.84
CA ALA A 57 -8.53 -4.56 11.19
C ALA A 57 -7.47 -3.64 11.81
N LEU A 58 -6.57 -3.07 11.00
CA LEU A 58 -5.59 -2.07 11.42
C LEU A 58 -6.19 -0.66 11.61
N GLY A 59 -7.47 -0.46 11.31
CA GLY A 59 -8.18 0.81 11.49
C GLY A 59 -8.02 1.83 10.35
N ILE A 60 -7.47 1.43 9.20
CA ILE A 60 -7.38 2.30 8.02
C ILE A 60 -8.72 2.29 7.26
N PRO A 61 -9.36 3.45 7.02
CA PRO A 61 -10.59 3.52 6.23
C PRO A 61 -10.39 3.06 4.79
N ALA A 62 -11.39 2.40 4.20
CA ALA A 62 -11.29 1.89 2.83
C ALA A 62 -10.99 2.98 1.78
N GLY A 63 -11.47 4.21 1.99
CA GLY A 63 -11.18 5.36 1.12
C GLY A 63 -9.73 5.83 1.14
N ASN A 64 -8.95 5.42 2.15
CA ASN A 64 -7.55 5.79 2.32
C ASN A 64 -6.58 4.71 1.79
N ILE A 65 -7.11 3.65 1.17
CA ILE A 65 -6.32 2.54 0.65
C ILE A 65 -6.29 2.60 -0.88
N THR A 66 -5.10 2.67 -1.44
CA THR A 66 -4.87 2.59 -2.89
C THR A 66 -4.01 1.38 -3.21
N VAL A 67 -4.46 0.55 -4.15
CA VAL A 67 -3.70 -0.58 -4.69
C VAL A 67 -3.45 -0.34 -6.17
N ILE A 68 -2.17 -0.27 -6.56
CA ILE A 68 -1.75 -0.08 -7.94
C ILE A 68 -1.81 -1.42 -8.68
N GLN A 69 -2.43 -1.40 -9.86
CA GLN A 69 -2.42 -2.51 -10.81
C GLN A 69 -1.84 -1.99 -12.13
N HIS A 70 -0.53 -2.20 -12.31
CA HIS A 70 0.20 -1.68 -13.47
C HIS A 70 1.12 -2.75 -14.06
N GLY A 71 1.04 -3.00 -15.37
CA GLY A 71 1.86 -4.03 -16.04
C GLY A 71 3.38 -3.79 -16.03
N LEU A 72 3.84 -2.62 -15.56
CA LEU A 72 5.26 -2.27 -15.42
C LEU A 72 5.76 -2.42 -13.96
N LEU A 73 4.85 -2.73 -13.03
CA LEU A 73 5.14 -3.05 -11.63
C LEU A 73 4.63 -4.48 -11.31
N PRO A 74 5.12 -5.51 -12.02
CA PRO A 74 4.70 -6.88 -11.72
C PRO A 74 5.24 -7.32 -10.37
N ASP A 75 4.42 -8.05 -9.61
CA ASP A 75 4.89 -8.84 -8.47
C ASP A 75 5.71 -10.02 -9.01
N ASN A 76 7.03 -9.82 -9.10
CA ASN A 76 7.97 -10.84 -9.57
C ASN A 76 9.39 -10.56 -9.03
N PRO A 77 9.97 -11.47 -8.22
CA PRO A 77 11.27 -11.23 -7.58
C PRO A 77 12.44 -11.15 -8.57
N LYS A 78 12.25 -11.57 -9.84
CA LYS A 78 13.27 -11.49 -10.91
C LYS A 78 13.14 -10.25 -11.78
N LYS A 79 12.14 -9.39 -11.53
CA LYS A 79 11.91 -8.16 -12.30
C LYS A 79 12.21 -6.96 -11.42
N ARG A 80 13.01 -6.03 -11.96
CA ARG A 80 13.25 -4.74 -11.32
C ARG A 80 12.21 -3.74 -11.81
N TRP A 81 11.58 -3.04 -10.88
CA TRP A 81 10.69 -1.92 -11.21
C TRP A 81 11.48 -0.71 -11.69
N ASN A 82 10.86 0.11 -12.53
CA ASN A 82 11.48 1.35 -12.98
C ASN A 82 11.44 2.39 -11.85
N ASP A 83 12.60 2.78 -11.33
CA ASP A 83 12.73 3.71 -10.20
C ASP A 83 12.01 5.04 -10.45
N ARG A 84 12.04 5.57 -11.69
CA ARG A 84 11.35 6.84 -12.04
C ARG A 84 9.83 6.68 -12.03
N LEU A 85 9.31 5.54 -12.51
CA LEU A 85 7.88 5.24 -12.46
C LEU A 85 7.40 5.16 -11.01
N VAL A 86 8.13 4.44 -10.16
CA VAL A 86 7.81 4.31 -8.72
C VAL A 86 7.85 5.68 -8.06
N ALA A 87 8.91 6.47 -8.28
CA ALA A 87 9.04 7.81 -7.73
C ALA A 87 7.88 8.73 -8.16
N ASN A 88 7.51 8.72 -9.44
CA ASN A 88 6.40 9.53 -9.95
C ASN A 88 5.05 9.13 -9.35
N LEU A 89 4.80 7.83 -9.17
CA LEU A 89 3.59 7.34 -8.51
C LEU A 89 3.55 7.82 -7.06
N ILE A 90 4.60 7.58 -6.28
CA ILE A 90 4.67 8.01 -4.88
C ILE A 90 4.50 9.53 -4.78
N TYR A 91 5.21 10.30 -5.60
CA TYR A 91 5.13 11.75 -5.64
C TYR A 91 3.70 12.25 -5.91
N LYS A 92 2.97 11.61 -6.84
CA LYS A 92 1.57 11.92 -7.11
C LYS A 92 0.70 11.76 -5.85
N TYR A 93 0.90 10.69 -5.07
CA TYR A 93 0.10 10.46 -3.86
C TYR A 93 0.48 11.41 -2.73
N VAL A 94 1.77 11.62 -2.49
CA VAL A 94 2.27 12.58 -1.49
C VAL A 94 1.71 13.98 -1.74
N THR A 95 1.78 14.47 -2.97
CA THR A 95 1.25 15.78 -3.36
C THR A 95 -0.27 15.85 -3.28
N SER A 96 -1.00 14.79 -3.64
CA SER A 96 -2.47 14.77 -3.54
C SER A 96 -2.98 14.76 -2.10
N LEU A 97 -2.21 14.20 -1.18
CA LEU A 97 -2.59 14.04 0.22
C LEU A 97 -2.09 15.19 1.11
N ASN A 98 -1.29 16.12 0.58
CA ASN A 98 -0.56 17.12 1.38
C ASN A 98 0.12 16.47 2.59
N CYS A 99 0.79 15.33 2.36
CA CYS A 99 1.67 14.75 3.36
C CYS A 99 3.01 15.49 3.26
N ASP A 100 3.27 16.39 4.22
CA ASP A 100 4.55 17.07 4.39
C ASP A 100 5.59 16.16 5.06
#